data_AF-A0A328C302-F1
#
_entry.id   AF-A0A328C302-F1
#
_cell.length_a   1.000
_cell.length_b   1.000
_cell.length_c   1.000
_cell.angle_alpha   90.00
_cell.angle_beta   90.00
_cell.angle_gamma   90.00
#
_symmetry.space_group_name_H-M   'P 1'
#
loop_
_entity.id
_entity.type
_entity.pdbx_description
1 polymer ?
#
loop_
_entity_poly.entity_id
_entity_poly.type
_entity_poly.pdbx_seq_one_letter_code
_entity_poly.pdbx_strand_id
1 'polypeptide(L)'
;MNISKYIATLIGFGLAYLVSYLMLLGSGFFPSPEISNVLLLTLVILVANASKKAFYFILLPIAILYALYTPVGLTFGPPSYQYVASVFATDMQESKEFFSQIPWINFVACFGIVIALLSFRWISQKWEVEYHRNKTLLGLGIALVFISTPPFKFIKEGMDSIVKVKTELDRLNSMSIESQWGTSQLTTESRYDDYILVIGESARKDYHHAYGYPAPNTPFMSSANGVLIDGLTAGGTNTIASLKLMLTKPDTEKWEGEYGLSMVDLVKSAGIKTYWLSNQGYIGTFDTPVSSLANKSDETFFLKSGDSFNQNISDFDLLPKFTEILKQKATGKRFIVVHLYGSHPISCDRLTDYPKMFDDEKIGKKYANVNCYVSSIKKTDEMLKRLYEELRKNQQESHRLFSMVYFSDHGLAHDMSKEEIAIHNSSGKSKLHFDIPLFKISSDDTERKVYKAMKSGLNFTDGIAKWVGISNPKLNSNIDLFSPTPDKDDYGLKKLIDSFEGEIDPAVPIP
;
A
#
# COMPACT_ATOMS: atom_id res chain seq x y z
N MET A 1 -51.92 0.86 -24.15
CA MET A 1 -51.96 1.49 -22.81
C MET A 1 -52.56 2.88 -22.97
N ASN A 2 -53.53 3.29 -22.15
CA ASN A 2 -54.12 4.64 -22.21
C ASN A 2 -53.00 5.69 -22.01
N ILE A 3 -52.93 6.73 -22.83
CA ILE A 3 -51.88 7.78 -22.78
C ILE A 3 -51.76 8.35 -21.35
N SER A 4 -52.89 8.55 -20.68
CA SER A 4 -52.93 9.02 -19.29
C SER A 4 -52.26 8.07 -18.29
N LYS A 5 -52.35 6.75 -18.51
CA LYS A 5 -51.67 5.74 -17.67
C LYS A 5 -50.17 5.72 -17.92
N TYR A 6 -49.72 5.98 -19.15
CA TYR A 6 -48.28 6.11 -19.47
C TYR A 6 -47.68 7.36 -18.81
N ILE A 7 -48.34 8.50 -18.93
CA ILE A 7 -47.92 9.75 -18.27
C ILE A 7 -47.89 9.57 -16.74
N ALA A 8 -48.93 8.97 -16.15
CA ALA A 8 -48.95 8.67 -14.71
C ALA A 8 -47.82 7.73 -14.28
N THR A 9 -47.43 6.77 -15.13
CA THR A 9 -46.31 5.86 -14.86
C THR A 9 -44.98 6.62 -14.80
N LEU A 10 -44.72 7.52 -15.75
CA LEU A 10 -43.49 8.33 -15.77
C LEU A 10 -43.43 9.31 -14.60
N ILE A 11 -44.54 10.01 -14.32
CA ILE A 11 -44.62 10.94 -13.19
C ILE A 11 -44.44 10.20 -11.86
N GLY A 12 -45.11 9.06 -11.69
CA GLY A 12 -44.95 8.25 -10.47
C GLY A 12 -43.53 7.75 -10.28
N PHE A 13 -42.85 7.33 -11.35
CA PHE A 13 -41.43 6.95 -11.28
C PHE A 13 -40.56 8.15 -10.90
N GLY A 14 -40.77 9.32 -11.52
CA GLY A 14 -40.04 10.54 -11.20
C GLY A 14 -40.22 10.98 -9.74
N LEU A 15 -41.43 10.84 -9.18
CA LEU A 15 -41.69 11.11 -7.76
C LEU A 15 -40.98 10.10 -6.85
N ALA A 16 -41.02 8.80 -7.16
CA ALA A 16 -40.30 7.80 -6.39
C ALA A 16 -38.78 8.02 -6.43
N TYR A 17 -38.24 8.43 -7.58
CA TYR A 17 -36.84 8.82 -7.74
C TYR A 17 -36.49 10.06 -6.91
N LEU A 18 -37.33 11.11 -6.98
CA LEU A 18 -37.14 12.33 -6.19
C LEU A 18 -37.16 12.05 -4.69
N VAL A 19 -38.13 11.25 -4.21
CA VAL A 19 -38.19 10.81 -2.81
C VAL A 19 -36.91 10.09 -2.42
N SER A 20 -36.44 9.15 -3.25
CA SER A 20 -35.22 8.39 -3.00
C SER A 20 -33.99 9.29 -2.92
N TYR A 21 -33.85 10.23 -3.85
CA TYR A 21 -32.77 11.21 -3.88
C TYR A 21 -32.76 12.09 -2.63
N LEU A 22 -33.92 12.66 -2.27
CA LEU A 22 -34.05 13.52 -1.09
C LEU A 22 -33.81 12.75 0.21
N MET A 23 -34.26 11.49 0.32
CA MET A 23 -33.97 10.65 1.49
C MET A 23 -32.47 10.38 1.63
N LEU A 24 -31.78 9.99 0.55
CA LEU A 24 -30.33 9.72 0.62
C LEU A 24 -29.54 10.99 0.92
N LEU A 25 -29.86 12.10 0.24
CA LEU A 25 -29.23 13.40 0.49
C LEU A 25 -29.48 13.88 1.92
N GLY A 26 -30.73 13.82 2.38
CA GLY A 26 -31.16 14.23 3.71
C GLY A 26 -30.62 13.37 4.85
N SER A 27 -30.14 12.15 4.56
CA SER A 27 -29.48 11.32 5.56
C SER A 27 -28.13 11.86 6.02
N GLY A 28 -27.51 12.77 5.25
CA GLY A 28 -26.16 13.28 5.50
C GLY A 28 -25.02 12.29 5.18
N PHE A 29 -25.31 11.00 4.96
CA PHE A 29 -24.31 10.02 4.53
C PHE A 29 -23.91 10.18 3.06
N PHE A 30 -24.79 10.74 2.23
CA PHE A 30 -24.61 10.83 0.78
C PHE A 30 -24.77 12.27 0.29
N PRO A 31 -23.76 13.14 0.48
CA PRO A 31 -23.83 14.54 -0.01
C PRO A 31 -23.97 14.63 -1.53
N SER A 32 -23.47 13.63 -2.26
CA SER A 32 -23.71 13.42 -3.69
C SER A 32 -24.20 11.99 -3.92
N PRO A 33 -25.51 11.71 -3.80
CA PRO A 33 -26.04 10.35 -3.93
C PRO A 33 -25.70 9.74 -5.29
N GLU A 34 -25.04 8.58 -5.28
CA GLU A 34 -24.80 7.81 -6.50
C GLU A 34 -26.13 7.37 -7.13
N ILE A 35 -26.19 7.41 -8.47
CA ILE A 35 -27.39 7.01 -9.24
C ILE A 35 -27.84 5.59 -8.90
N SER A 36 -26.88 4.67 -8.68
CA SER A 36 -27.12 3.28 -8.26
C SER A 36 -27.96 3.19 -6.97
N ASN A 37 -27.56 3.94 -5.94
CA ASN A 37 -28.24 3.95 -4.63
C ASN A 37 -29.63 4.59 -4.73
N VAL A 38 -29.78 5.66 -5.52
CA VAL A 38 -31.07 6.31 -5.76
C VAL A 38 -32.03 5.34 -6.47
N LEU A 39 -31.57 4.63 -7.49
CA LEU A 39 -32.37 3.65 -8.23
C LEU A 39 -32.74 2.43 -7.36
N LEU A 40 -31.85 2.00 -6.47
CA LEU A 40 -32.11 0.91 -5.53
C LEU A 40 -33.24 1.27 -4.56
N LEU A 41 -33.18 2.45 -3.93
CA LEU A 41 -34.24 2.93 -3.03
C LEU A 41 -35.54 3.20 -3.80
N THR A 42 -35.45 3.67 -5.06
CA THR A 42 -36.61 3.85 -5.95
C THR A 42 -37.31 2.51 -6.16
N LEU A 43 -36.57 1.44 -6.45
CA LEU A 43 -37.13 0.10 -6.60
C LEU A 43 -37.86 -0.37 -5.33
N VAL A 44 -37.26 -0.14 -4.15
CA VAL A 44 -37.90 -0.48 -2.86
C VAL A 44 -39.23 0.25 -2.70
N ILE A 45 -39.28 1.55 -3.03
CA ILE A 45 -40.53 2.34 -3.02
C ILE A 45 -41.57 1.74 -3.97
N LEU A 46 -41.17 1.42 -5.21
CA LEU A 46 -42.07 0.86 -6.22
C LEU A 46 -42.63 -0.51 -5.79
N VAL A 47 -41.81 -1.37 -5.19
CA VAL A 47 -42.23 -2.70 -4.70
C VAL A 47 -43.10 -2.59 -3.46
N ALA A 48 -42.72 -1.79 -2.47
CA ALA A 48 -43.50 -1.59 -1.25
C ALA A 48 -44.89 -0.97 -1.54
N ASN A 49 -44.99 -0.15 -2.59
CA ASN A 49 -46.26 0.40 -3.07
C ASN A 49 -47.26 -0.67 -3.56
N ALA A 50 -46.80 -1.88 -3.90
CA ALA A 50 -47.69 -2.96 -4.32
C ALA A 50 -48.63 -3.42 -3.19
N SER A 51 -48.24 -3.25 -1.92
CA SER A 51 -49.04 -3.63 -0.76
C SER A 51 -49.44 -2.42 0.06
N LYS A 52 -50.74 -2.25 0.31
CA LYS A 52 -51.26 -1.18 1.18
C LYS A 52 -50.62 -1.26 2.57
N LYS A 53 -50.44 -2.47 3.11
CA LYS A 53 -49.82 -2.67 4.43
C LYS A 53 -48.34 -2.29 4.41
N ALA A 54 -47.58 -2.75 3.42
CA ALA A 54 -46.16 -2.42 3.31
C ALA A 54 -45.95 -0.90 3.12
N PHE A 55 -46.79 -0.25 2.30
CA PHE A 55 -46.72 1.19 2.12
C PHE A 55 -46.92 1.95 3.44
N TYR A 56 -48.02 1.71 4.15
CA TYR A 56 -48.37 2.50 5.33
C TYR A 56 -47.65 2.08 6.63
N PHE A 57 -47.30 0.81 6.80
CA PHE A 57 -46.68 0.31 8.03
C PHE A 57 -45.16 0.13 7.93
N ILE A 58 -44.58 0.19 6.74
CA ILE A 58 -43.12 0.04 6.55
C ILE A 58 -42.55 1.28 5.87
N LEU A 59 -42.97 1.55 4.63
CA LEU A 59 -42.34 2.60 3.82
C LEU A 59 -42.60 4.01 4.37
N LEU A 60 -43.85 4.33 4.69
CA LEU A 60 -44.22 5.66 5.19
C LEU A 60 -43.53 6.00 6.53
N PRO A 61 -43.50 5.12 7.55
CA PRO A 61 -42.74 5.39 8.77
C PRO A 61 -41.24 5.62 8.52
N ILE A 62 -40.61 4.81 7.65
CA ILE A 62 -39.19 4.99 7.30
C ILE A 62 -38.99 6.35 6.60
N ALA A 63 -39.84 6.70 5.64
CA ALA A 63 -39.76 7.99 4.95
C ALA A 63 -39.98 9.18 5.89
N ILE A 64 -40.85 9.05 6.90
CA ILE A 64 -41.03 10.07 7.94
C ILE A 64 -39.78 10.22 8.80
N LEU A 65 -39.13 9.12 9.20
CA LEU A 65 -37.86 9.19 9.94
C LEU A 65 -36.78 9.92 9.13
N TYR A 66 -36.63 9.59 7.85
CA TYR A 66 -35.74 10.31 6.94
C TYR A 66 -36.12 11.79 6.80
N ALA A 67 -37.40 12.09 6.62
CA ALA A 67 -37.89 13.46 6.49
C ALA A 67 -37.59 14.29 7.75
N LEU A 68 -37.84 13.75 8.94
CA LEU A 68 -37.57 14.43 10.21
C LEU A 68 -36.07 14.70 10.42
N TYR A 69 -35.20 13.78 9.99
CA TYR A 69 -33.75 13.97 10.11
C TYR A 69 -33.16 14.87 9.01
N THR A 70 -33.82 14.97 7.84
CA THR A 70 -33.31 15.70 6.66
C THR A 70 -32.77 17.10 6.96
N PRO A 71 -33.43 17.96 7.76
CA PRO A 71 -32.91 19.28 8.07
C PRO A 71 -31.56 19.26 8.79
N VAL A 72 -31.40 18.31 9.72
CA VAL A 72 -30.15 18.08 10.45
C VAL A 72 -29.10 17.51 9.51
N GLY A 73 -29.46 16.47 8.73
CA GLY A 73 -28.53 15.79 7.84
C GLY A 73 -27.94 16.67 6.74
N LEU A 74 -28.74 17.58 6.18
CA LEU A 74 -28.26 18.56 5.19
C LEU A 74 -27.34 19.63 5.78
N THR A 75 -27.46 19.91 7.08
CA THR A 75 -26.72 21.00 7.74
C THR A 75 -25.44 20.50 8.39
N PHE A 76 -25.52 19.35 9.07
CA PHE A 76 -24.49 18.83 9.94
C PHE A 76 -23.92 17.46 9.51
N GLY A 77 -24.54 16.80 8.52
CA GLY A 77 -24.09 15.51 8.01
C GLY A 77 -24.73 14.30 8.73
N PRO A 78 -24.09 13.13 8.68
CA PRO A 78 -24.70 11.87 9.12
C PRO A 78 -24.99 11.86 10.63
N PRO A 79 -25.96 11.03 11.09
CA PRO A 79 -26.28 10.91 12.51
C PRO A 79 -25.04 10.61 13.34
N SER A 80 -24.76 11.47 14.32
CA SER A 80 -23.69 11.31 15.29
C SER A 80 -24.25 11.34 16.70
N TYR A 81 -23.51 10.78 17.66
CA TYR A 81 -23.89 10.87 19.08
C TYR A 81 -24.19 12.31 19.51
N GLN A 82 -23.36 13.26 19.04
CA GLN A 82 -23.49 14.68 19.38
C GLN A 82 -24.80 15.28 18.85
N TYR A 83 -25.15 15.01 17.59
CA TYR A 83 -26.38 15.57 16.99
C TYR A 83 -27.64 14.97 17.61
N VAL A 84 -27.61 13.67 17.92
CA VAL A 84 -28.72 13.01 18.63
C VAL A 84 -28.83 13.57 20.05
N ALA A 85 -27.71 13.73 20.76
CA ALA A 85 -27.71 14.31 22.10
C ALA A 85 -28.24 15.76 22.13
N SER A 86 -27.89 16.61 21.16
CA SER A 86 -28.39 18.00 21.08
C SER A 86 -29.89 18.10 20.82
N VAL A 87 -30.47 17.13 20.08
CA VAL A 87 -31.93 17.05 19.86
C VAL A 87 -32.67 16.58 21.12
N PHE A 88 -32.05 15.70 21.92
CA PHE A 88 -32.61 15.17 23.17
C PHE A 88 -32.08 15.87 24.42
N ALA A 89 -31.39 17.01 24.26
CA ALA A 89 -30.88 17.78 25.38
C ALA A 89 -32.05 18.22 26.27
N THR A 90 -31.89 18.07 27.59
CA THR A 90 -32.91 18.46 28.57
C THR A 90 -33.00 19.97 28.76
N ASP A 91 -32.08 20.74 28.17
CA ASP A 91 -32.08 22.20 28.18
C ASP A 91 -32.75 22.77 26.92
N MET A 92 -33.86 23.48 27.12
CA MET A 92 -34.64 24.12 26.06
C MET A 92 -33.85 25.21 25.31
N GLN A 93 -32.85 25.82 25.97
CA GLN A 93 -31.97 26.82 25.37
C GLN A 93 -31.03 26.17 24.34
N GLU A 94 -30.43 25.03 24.69
CA GLU A 94 -29.46 24.30 23.86
C GLU A 94 -30.14 23.73 22.60
N SER A 95 -31.32 23.12 22.74
CA SER A 95 -32.08 22.66 21.58
C SER A 95 -32.52 23.81 20.68
N LYS A 96 -32.90 24.97 21.25
CA LYS A 96 -33.29 26.14 20.45
C LYS A 96 -32.11 26.72 19.66
N GLU A 97 -30.94 26.82 20.28
CA GLU A 97 -29.71 27.25 19.62
C GLU A 97 -29.32 26.28 18.50
N PHE A 98 -29.46 24.97 18.72
CA PHE A 98 -29.22 23.94 17.71
C PHE A 98 -30.16 24.10 16.50
N PHE A 99 -31.48 24.19 16.71
CA PHE A 99 -32.43 24.35 15.59
C PHE A 99 -32.30 25.69 14.87
N SER A 100 -31.85 26.75 15.56
CA SER A 100 -31.63 28.08 14.95
C SER A 100 -30.51 28.11 13.91
N GLN A 101 -29.59 27.14 13.96
CA GLN A 101 -28.48 27.02 13.01
C GLN A 101 -28.90 26.33 11.70
N ILE A 102 -30.09 25.72 11.65
CA ILE A 102 -30.56 24.99 10.47
C ILE A 102 -31.24 25.96 9.49
N PRO A 103 -30.76 26.06 8.23
CA PRO A 103 -31.42 26.86 7.21
C PRO A 103 -32.87 26.45 6.99
N TRP A 104 -33.79 27.42 6.94
CA TRP A 104 -35.23 27.16 6.74
C TRP A 104 -35.53 26.37 5.45
N ILE A 105 -34.69 26.53 4.41
CA ILE A 105 -34.82 25.79 3.15
C ILE A 105 -34.67 24.28 3.35
N ASN A 106 -33.92 23.82 4.35
CA ASN A 106 -33.73 22.40 4.63
C ASN A 106 -35.00 21.75 5.21
N PHE A 107 -35.88 22.54 5.85
CA PHE A 107 -37.20 22.08 6.29
C PHE A 107 -38.18 21.88 5.12
N VAL A 108 -37.99 22.57 3.98
CA VAL A 108 -38.79 22.34 2.77
C VAL A 108 -38.58 20.92 2.24
N ALA A 109 -37.34 20.41 2.30
CA ALA A 109 -37.01 19.05 1.87
C ALA A 109 -37.72 17.97 2.72
N CYS A 110 -37.87 18.21 4.04
CA CYS A 110 -38.63 17.33 4.94
C CYS A 110 -40.08 17.15 4.45
N PHE A 111 -40.80 18.25 4.22
CA PHE A 111 -42.17 18.18 3.70
C PHE A 111 -42.22 17.63 2.27
N GLY A 112 -41.21 17.95 1.45
CA GLY A 112 -41.07 17.46 0.09
C GLY A 112 -41.05 15.94 -0.01
N ILE A 113 -40.30 15.25 0.87
CA ILE A 113 -40.23 13.78 0.92
C ILE A 113 -41.62 13.17 1.16
N VAL A 114 -42.33 13.64 2.18
CA VAL A 114 -43.63 13.07 2.57
C VAL A 114 -44.70 13.38 1.52
N ILE A 115 -44.76 14.62 1.03
CA ILE A 115 -45.73 15.04 0.02
C ILE A 115 -45.48 14.29 -1.29
N ALA A 116 -44.23 14.17 -1.74
CA ALA A 116 -43.91 13.45 -2.96
C ALA A 116 -44.23 11.95 -2.85
N LEU A 117 -43.98 11.32 -1.69
CA LEU A 117 -44.30 9.91 -1.47
C LEU A 117 -45.82 9.64 -1.46
N LEU A 118 -46.60 10.49 -0.79
CA LEU A 118 -48.06 10.40 -0.78
C LEU A 118 -48.65 10.71 -2.17
N SER A 119 -48.09 11.69 -2.88
CA SER A 119 -48.46 12.02 -4.26
C SER A 119 -48.18 10.85 -5.20
N PHE A 120 -47.01 10.20 -5.06
CA PHE A 120 -46.67 8.97 -5.78
C PHE A 120 -47.70 7.86 -5.53
N ARG A 121 -48.08 7.62 -4.27
CA ARG A 121 -49.11 6.64 -3.91
C ARG A 121 -50.45 6.98 -4.55
N TRP A 122 -50.88 8.24 -4.44
CA TRP A 122 -52.15 8.71 -4.99
C TRP A 122 -52.21 8.56 -6.51
N ILE A 123 -51.18 9.02 -7.25
CA ILE A 123 -51.10 8.89 -8.71
C ILE A 123 -51.12 7.41 -9.11
N SER A 124 -50.33 6.58 -8.42
CA SER A 124 -50.25 5.15 -8.71
C SER A 124 -51.59 4.44 -8.53
N GLN A 125 -52.35 4.78 -7.49
CA GLN A 125 -53.67 4.17 -7.24
C GLN A 125 -54.76 4.73 -8.16
N LYS A 126 -54.78 6.04 -8.40
CA LYS A 126 -55.78 6.69 -9.27
C LYS A 126 -55.75 6.20 -10.71
N TRP A 127 -54.56 5.88 -11.22
CA TRP A 127 -54.35 5.42 -12.60
C TRP A 127 -54.01 3.92 -12.70
N GLU A 128 -54.18 3.18 -11.60
CA GLU A 128 -53.94 1.73 -11.52
C GLU A 128 -52.58 1.31 -12.08
N VAL A 129 -51.52 2.05 -11.72
CA VAL A 129 -50.15 1.78 -12.15
C VAL A 129 -49.55 0.69 -11.28
N GLU A 130 -49.29 -0.47 -11.88
CA GLU A 130 -48.81 -1.66 -11.21
C GLU A 130 -47.34 -1.95 -11.57
N TYR A 131 -46.41 -1.16 -11.02
CA TYR A 131 -44.96 -1.32 -11.28
C TYR A 131 -44.45 -2.75 -11.04
N HIS A 132 -44.97 -3.43 -10.01
CA HIS A 132 -44.63 -4.80 -9.65
C HIS A 132 -45.04 -5.86 -10.70
N ARG A 133 -45.92 -5.54 -11.66
CA ARG A 133 -46.26 -6.48 -12.75
C ARG A 133 -45.29 -6.40 -13.93
N ASN A 134 -44.46 -5.35 -14.00
CA ASN A 134 -43.45 -5.22 -15.03
C ASN A 134 -42.23 -6.09 -14.68
N LYS A 135 -42.21 -7.32 -15.24
CA LYS A 135 -41.13 -8.30 -15.01
C LYS A 135 -39.76 -7.78 -15.43
N THR A 136 -39.68 -6.93 -16.45
CA THR A 136 -38.42 -6.31 -16.89
C THR A 136 -37.91 -5.32 -15.86
N LEU A 137 -38.78 -4.46 -15.32
CA LEU A 137 -38.43 -3.53 -14.24
C LEU A 137 -37.96 -4.27 -12.98
N LEU A 138 -38.68 -5.31 -12.58
CA LEU A 138 -38.29 -6.14 -11.45
C LEU A 138 -36.97 -6.90 -11.72
N GLY A 139 -36.79 -7.44 -12.92
CA GLY A 139 -35.56 -8.14 -13.32
C GLY A 139 -34.34 -7.23 -13.31
N LEU A 140 -34.47 -6.02 -13.87
CA LEU A 140 -33.42 -4.99 -13.82
C LEU A 140 -33.15 -4.51 -12.39
N GLY A 141 -34.21 -4.36 -11.59
CA GLY A 141 -34.09 -3.99 -10.20
C GLY A 141 -33.37 -5.04 -9.36
N ILE A 142 -33.72 -6.31 -9.53
CA ILE A 142 -33.04 -7.45 -8.90
C ILE A 142 -31.59 -7.51 -9.36
N ALA A 143 -31.30 -7.34 -10.66
CA ALA A 143 -29.93 -7.29 -11.16
C ALA A 143 -29.13 -6.14 -10.54
N LEU A 144 -29.71 -4.96 -10.37
CA LEU A 144 -29.08 -3.82 -9.71
C LEU A 144 -28.76 -4.13 -8.24
N VAL A 145 -29.72 -4.71 -7.49
CA VAL A 145 -29.49 -5.18 -6.12
C VAL A 145 -28.32 -6.16 -6.09
N PHE A 146 -28.32 -7.16 -6.98
CA PHE A 146 -27.26 -8.16 -7.05
C PHE A 146 -25.90 -7.52 -7.33
N ILE A 147 -25.80 -6.60 -8.30
CA ILE A 147 -24.56 -5.86 -8.62
C ILE A 147 -24.06 -5.05 -7.42
N SER A 148 -24.98 -4.50 -6.60
CA SER A 148 -24.66 -3.70 -5.41
C SER A 148 -24.45 -4.52 -4.13
N THR A 149 -24.49 -5.86 -4.20
CA THR A 149 -24.36 -6.76 -3.02
C THR A 149 -23.01 -7.50 -2.97
N PRO A 150 -22.63 -8.08 -1.81
CA PRO A 150 -21.33 -8.73 -1.63
C PRO A 150 -20.91 -9.75 -2.70
N PRO A 151 -21.81 -10.58 -3.30
CA PRO A 151 -21.40 -11.53 -4.34
C PRO A 151 -20.79 -10.88 -5.59
N PHE A 152 -21.25 -9.68 -5.96
CA PHE A 152 -20.69 -8.93 -7.10
C PHE A 152 -19.53 -8.01 -6.71
N LYS A 153 -19.32 -7.76 -5.40
CA LYS A 153 -18.16 -7.02 -4.89
C LYS A 153 -16.86 -7.64 -5.39
N PHE A 154 -16.75 -8.98 -5.37
CA PHE A 154 -15.61 -9.70 -5.94
C PHE A 154 -15.37 -9.37 -7.42
N ILE A 155 -16.44 -9.31 -8.23
CA ILE A 155 -16.33 -8.99 -9.67
C ILE A 155 -15.91 -7.54 -9.85
N LYS A 156 -16.52 -6.60 -9.11
CA LYS A 156 -16.18 -5.17 -9.18
C LYS A 156 -14.73 -4.94 -8.76
N GLU A 157 -14.31 -5.47 -7.61
CA GLU A 157 -12.93 -5.33 -7.13
C GLU A 157 -11.92 -6.03 -8.06
N GLY A 158 -12.30 -7.17 -8.64
CA GLY A 158 -11.51 -7.85 -9.67
C GLY A 158 -11.35 -7.00 -10.93
N MET A 159 -12.43 -6.42 -11.45
CA MET A 159 -12.40 -5.53 -12.61
C MET A 159 -11.59 -4.27 -12.34
N ASP A 160 -11.79 -3.63 -11.19
CA ASP A 160 -11.03 -2.43 -10.79
C ASP A 160 -9.53 -2.76 -10.67
N SER A 161 -9.18 -3.93 -10.13
CA SER A 161 -7.80 -4.41 -10.05
C SER A 161 -7.20 -4.66 -11.44
N ILE A 162 -7.96 -5.26 -12.36
CA ILE A 162 -7.52 -5.47 -13.75
C ILE A 162 -7.28 -4.13 -14.46
N VAL A 163 -8.20 -3.17 -14.31
CA VAL A 163 -8.04 -1.83 -14.89
C VAL A 163 -6.79 -1.16 -14.32
N LYS A 164 -6.57 -1.22 -13.00
CA LYS A 164 -5.36 -0.67 -12.37
C LYS A 164 -4.09 -1.32 -12.92
N VAL A 165 -4.04 -2.66 -13.01
CA VAL A 165 -2.89 -3.37 -13.59
C VAL A 165 -2.66 -2.95 -15.03
N LYS A 166 -3.72 -2.85 -15.85
CA LYS A 166 -3.59 -2.41 -17.23
C LYS A 166 -3.08 -0.97 -17.33
N THR A 167 -3.65 -0.04 -16.57
CA THR A 167 -3.19 1.35 -16.51
C THR A 167 -1.74 1.45 -16.07
N GLU A 168 -1.32 0.63 -15.10
CA GLU A 168 0.07 0.60 -14.66
C GLU A 168 1.00 0.04 -15.74
N LEU A 169 0.64 -1.05 -16.40
CA LEU A 169 1.41 -1.59 -17.53
C LEU A 169 1.47 -0.60 -18.70
N ASP A 170 0.37 0.09 -19.00
CA ASP A 170 0.34 1.14 -20.02
C ASP A 170 1.29 2.29 -19.63
N ARG A 171 1.30 2.70 -18.35
CA ARG A 171 2.23 3.71 -17.82
C ARG A 171 3.69 3.27 -17.95
N LEU A 172 4.00 2.02 -17.59
CA LEU A 172 5.36 1.46 -17.69
C LEU A 172 5.83 1.26 -19.13
N ASN A 173 4.94 0.86 -20.04
CA ASN A 173 5.25 0.61 -21.45
C ASN A 173 5.17 1.85 -22.34
N SER A 174 4.48 2.91 -21.91
CA SER A 174 4.50 4.18 -22.63
C SER A 174 5.92 4.73 -22.65
N MET A 175 6.42 5.02 -23.85
CA MET A 175 7.83 5.28 -24.17
C MET A 175 8.53 6.16 -23.13
N SER A 176 9.54 5.59 -22.46
CA SER A 176 10.51 6.22 -21.56
C SER A 176 9.94 7.34 -20.69
N ILE A 177 9.31 7.00 -19.56
CA ILE A 177 8.93 7.98 -18.53
C ILE A 177 10.12 8.90 -18.25
N GLU A 178 10.02 10.15 -18.71
CA GLU A 178 11.12 11.11 -18.62
C GLU A 178 11.39 11.48 -17.16
N SER A 179 12.66 11.72 -16.85
CA SER A 179 13.05 12.20 -15.53
C SER A 179 12.48 13.60 -15.31
N GLN A 180 11.80 13.76 -14.18
CA GLN A 180 11.27 15.02 -13.70
C GLN A 180 12.16 15.67 -12.64
N TRP A 181 13.33 15.10 -12.33
CA TRP A 181 14.24 15.69 -11.32
C TRP A 181 14.90 16.99 -11.79
N GLY A 182 15.01 17.21 -13.10
CA GLY A 182 15.78 18.33 -13.64
C GLY A 182 17.28 18.16 -13.34
N THR A 183 17.93 19.23 -12.88
CA THR A 183 19.36 19.21 -12.52
C THR A 183 19.54 19.03 -11.02
N SER A 184 20.33 18.03 -10.61
CA SER A 184 20.74 17.84 -9.22
C SER A 184 22.22 18.15 -9.04
N GLN A 185 22.63 18.44 -7.81
CA GLN A 185 24.02 18.76 -7.48
C GLN A 185 24.54 17.89 -6.35
N LEU A 186 25.82 17.54 -6.41
CA LEU A 186 26.50 16.90 -5.29
C LEU A 186 26.91 17.97 -4.28
N THR A 187 26.66 17.68 -3.01
CA THR A 187 27.05 18.51 -1.87
C THR A 187 28.39 18.05 -1.30
N THR A 188 28.90 18.79 -0.33
CA THR A 188 30.10 18.40 0.45
C THR A 188 29.91 17.10 1.22
N GLU A 189 28.67 16.64 1.43
CA GLU A 189 28.37 15.35 2.06
C GLU A 189 28.58 14.15 1.12
N SER A 190 28.80 14.38 -0.18
CA SER A 190 29.06 13.31 -1.15
C SER A 190 30.51 12.80 -1.08
N ARG A 191 30.85 12.15 0.04
CA ARG A 191 32.23 11.77 0.41
C ARG A 191 32.77 10.50 -0.24
N TYR A 192 31.90 9.61 -0.74
CA TYR A 192 32.31 8.30 -1.26
C TYR A 192 32.33 8.27 -2.78
N ASP A 193 33.12 7.36 -3.34
CA ASP A 193 33.24 7.14 -4.78
C ASP A 193 32.30 6.03 -5.25
N ASP A 194 32.09 5.02 -4.42
CA ASP A 194 31.25 3.87 -4.71
C ASP A 194 30.11 3.76 -3.66
N TYR A 195 28.88 3.96 -4.10
CA TYR A 195 27.67 3.80 -3.29
C TYR A 195 26.97 2.50 -3.66
N ILE A 196 26.76 1.61 -2.70
CA ILE A 196 26.17 0.28 -2.93
C ILE A 196 24.85 0.22 -2.17
N LEU A 197 23.76 0.03 -2.90
CA LEU A 197 22.43 -0.20 -2.31
C LEU A 197 22.05 -1.66 -2.49
N VAL A 198 22.07 -2.42 -1.41
CA VAL A 198 21.61 -3.82 -1.38
C VAL A 198 20.13 -3.85 -0.99
N ILE A 199 19.30 -4.28 -1.93
CA ILE A 199 17.86 -4.48 -1.73
C ILE A 199 17.65 -5.96 -1.41
N GLY A 200 17.34 -6.26 -0.16
CA GLY A 200 16.90 -7.56 0.30
C GLY A 200 15.43 -7.83 -0.05
N GLU A 201 15.03 -9.09 0.09
CA GLU A 201 13.69 -9.57 -0.23
C GLU A 201 13.10 -10.31 0.98
N SER A 202 11.90 -9.91 1.40
CA SER A 202 11.06 -10.63 2.37
C SER A 202 11.68 -10.86 3.78
N ALA A 203 12.75 -10.15 4.15
CA ALA A 203 13.45 -10.33 5.42
C ALA A 203 12.89 -9.39 6.52
N ARG A 204 12.23 -9.96 7.53
CA ARG A 204 11.73 -9.21 8.69
C ARG A 204 12.85 -8.89 9.67
N LYS A 205 12.81 -7.69 10.25
CA LYS A 205 13.81 -7.22 11.22
C LYS A 205 13.90 -8.10 12.46
N ASP A 206 12.77 -8.51 13.02
CA ASP A 206 12.69 -9.25 14.30
C ASP A 206 13.31 -10.66 14.25
N TYR A 207 13.55 -11.20 13.06
CA TYR A 207 14.29 -12.45 12.85
C TYR A 207 15.81 -12.26 12.72
N HIS A 208 16.36 -11.05 12.78
CA HIS A 208 17.80 -10.81 12.68
C HIS A 208 18.45 -10.75 14.08
N HIS A 209 19.53 -11.52 14.29
CA HIS A 209 20.31 -11.48 15.53
C HIS A 209 20.81 -10.07 15.89
N ALA A 210 21.21 -9.29 14.89
CA ALA A 210 21.64 -7.91 15.04
C ALA A 210 20.58 -6.99 15.69
N TYR A 211 19.31 -7.42 15.70
CA TYR A 211 18.17 -6.75 16.31
C TYR A 211 17.58 -7.51 17.51
N GLY A 212 18.22 -8.60 17.96
CA GLY A 212 17.85 -9.34 19.17
C GLY A 212 17.28 -10.75 18.96
N TYR A 213 17.20 -11.25 17.72
CA TYR A 213 16.80 -12.65 17.50
C TYR A 213 17.81 -13.62 18.16
N PRO A 214 17.39 -14.69 18.86
CA PRO A 214 18.32 -15.50 19.66
C PRO A 214 19.39 -16.24 18.86
N ALA A 215 19.06 -16.75 17.67
CA ALA A 215 20.03 -17.48 16.85
C ALA A 215 20.99 -16.49 16.15
N PRO A 216 22.32 -16.73 16.14
CA PRO A 216 23.31 -15.83 15.54
C PRO A 216 23.32 -15.91 14.01
N ASN A 217 22.23 -15.46 13.39
CA ASN A 217 22.00 -15.53 11.95
C ASN A 217 22.43 -14.27 11.18
N THR A 218 23.03 -13.28 11.85
CA THR A 218 23.56 -12.06 11.20
C THR A 218 24.92 -11.65 11.80
N PRO A 219 25.93 -12.55 11.80
CA PRO A 219 27.21 -12.28 12.43
C PRO A 219 27.95 -11.06 11.87
N PHE A 220 27.87 -10.80 10.55
CA PHE A 220 28.51 -9.63 9.95
C PHE A 220 27.84 -8.34 10.42
N MET A 221 26.52 -8.20 10.26
CA MET A 221 25.80 -7.01 10.74
C MET A 221 25.90 -6.80 12.26
N SER A 222 26.08 -7.87 13.03
CA SER A 222 26.22 -7.81 14.49
C SER A 222 27.58 -7.30 14.96
N SER A 223 28.64 -7.51 14.17
CA SER A 223 30.02 -7.19 14.54
C SER A 223 30.64 -6.05 13.75
N ALA A 224 30.05 -5.70 12.61
CA ALA A 224 30.53 -4.64 11.74
C ALA A 224 30.43 -3.25 12.40
N ASN A 225 31.44 -2.41 12.14
CA ASN A 225 31.31 -0.96 12.30
C ASN A 225 30.23 -0.42 11.34
N GLY A 226 29.71 0.77 11.63
CA GLY A 226 28.66 1.41 10.84
C GLY A 226 27.41 1.69 11.66
N VAL A 227 26.28 1.85 10.99
CA VAL A 227 25.01 2.28 11.60
C VAL A 227 23.94 1.22 11.34
N LEU A 228 23.31 0.77 12.43
CA LEU A 228 22.13 -0.11 12.40
C LEU A 228 20.92 0.68 12.92
N ILE A 229 19.85 0.72 12.14
CA ILE A 229 18.62 1.47 12.45
C ILE A 229 17.50 0.50 12.80
N ASP A 230 17.07 0.56 14.05
CA ASP A 230 15.91 -0.15 14.57
C ASP A 230 14.68 0.76 14.48
N GLY A 231 13.95 0.66 13.36
CA GLY A 231 12.71 1.43 13.14
C GLY A 231 12.38 1.80 11.69
N LEU A 232 13.04 1.19 10.68
CA LEU A 232 12.61 1.38 9.28
C LEU A 232 11.33 0.61 9.00
N THR A 233 10.33 1.32 8.48
CA THR A 233 9.05 0.76 8.04
C THR A 233 9.02 0.69 6.51
N ALA A 234 8.67 -0.46 5.93
CA ALA A 234 8.53 -0.64 4.48
C ALA A 234 7.45 0.28 3.88
N GLY A 235 7.50 0.54 2.57
CA GLY A 235 6.42 1.26 1.88
C GLY A 235 5.14 0.44 1.69
N GLY A 236 5.26 -0.89 1.73
CA GLY A 236 4.17 -1.82 1.48
C GLY A 236 4.51 -3.25 1.93
N THR A 237 3.55 -4.17 1.80
CA THR A 237 3.67 -5.55 2.30
C THR A 237 4.14 -6.57 1.26
N ASN A 238 4.44 -6.12 0.03
CA ASN A 238 5.03 -6.93 -1.04
C ASN A 238 5.99 -6.07 -1.88
N THR A 239 6.84 -6.72 -2.68
CA THR A 239 7.92 -6.08 -3.44
C THR A 239 7.43 -4.91 -4.29
N ILE A 240 6.35 -5.09 -5.06
CA ILE A 240 5.83 -4.03 -5.94
C ILE A 240 5.25 -2.88 -5.12
N ALA A 241 4.39 -3.18 -4.13
CA ALA A 241 3.76 -2.16 -3.29
C ALA A 241 4.79 -1.36 -2.49
N SER A 242 5.86 -2.00 -2.03
CA SER A 242 6.90 -1.36 -1.24
C SER A 242 7.89 -0.58 -2.11
N LEU A 243 8.53 -1.24 -3.08
CA LEU A 243 9.62 -0.62 -3.84
C LEU A 243 9.15 0.49 -4.78
N LYS A 244 7.91 0.45 -5.30
CA LYS A 244 7.38 1.58 -6.08
C LYS A 244 7.31 2.87 -5.25
N LEU A 245 7.08 2.75 -3.94
CA LEU A 245 7.01 3.88 -3.01
C LEU A 245 8.39 4.26 -2.48
N MET A 246 9.22 3.28 -2.13
CA MET A 246 10.54 3.55 -1.55
C MET A 246 11.56 4.05 -2.58
N LEU A 247 11.48 3.58 -3.83
CA LEU A 247 12.44 3.91 -4.90
C LEU A 247 11.95 5.01 -5.86
N THR A 248 10.87 5.70 -5.48
CA THR A 248 10.46 6.96 -6.10
C THR A 248 10.28 8.02 -5.00
N LYS A 249 10.09 9.28 -5.40
CA LYS A 249 9.52 10.30 -4.51
C LYS A 249 7.98 10.19 -4.62
N PRO A 250 7.30 9.42 -3.75
CA PRO A 250 5.90 9.06 -3.97
C PRO A 250 4.95 10.24 -3.75
N ASP A 251 3.76 10.15 -4.33
CA ASP A 251 2.60 10.94 -3.90
C ASP A 251 2.16 10.40 -2.53
N THR A 252 2.47 11.14 -1.46
CA THR A 252 2.23 10.71 -0.07
C THR A 252 0.77 10.85 0.35
N GLU A 253 -0.08 11.55 -0.43
CA GLU A 253 -1.52 11.62 -0.18
C GLU A 253 -2.24 10.40 -0.76
N LYS A 254 -1.81 9.95 -1.95
CA LYS A 254 -2.42 8.80 -2.65
C LYS A 254 -1.72 7.47 -2.42
N TRP A 255 -0.50 7.50 -1.87
CA TRP A 255 0.40 6.36 -1.76
C TRP A 255 0.62 5.66 -3.11
N GLU A 256 0.99 6.46 -4.10
CA GLU A 256 1.35 5.99 -5.43
C GLU A 256 2.78 6.36 -5.79
N GLY A 257 3.43 5.46 -6.53
CA GLY A 257 4.81 5.67 -7.00
C GLY A 257 4.85 6.64 -8.17
N GLU A 258 5.80 7.58 -8.12
CA GLU A 258 6.01 8.59 -9.17
C GLU A 258 7.26 8.26 -9.99
N TYR A 259 7.09 7.51 -11.08
CA TYR A 259 8.22 6.99 -11.87
C TYR A 259 9.07 8.06 -12.57
N GLY A 260 8.52 9.26 -12.79
CA GLY A 260 9.29 10.42 -13.26
C GLY A 260 10.22 10.97 -12.18
N LEU A 261 9.97 10.66 -10.91
CA LEU A 261 10.81 11.01 -9.77
C LEU A 261 11.43 9.75 -9.16
N SER A 262 12.00 8.87 -10.00
CA SER A 262 12.67 7.66 -9.53
C SER A 262 14.01 7.95 -8.85
N MET A 263 14.40 7.13 -7.88
CA MET A 263 15.70 7.20 -7.22
C MET A 263 16.86 7.08 -8.23
N VAL A 264 16.72 6.21 -9.24
CA VAL A 264 17.76 6.01 -10.26
C VAL A 264 17.96 7.29 -11.08
N ASP A 265 16.87 7.92 -11.54
CA ASP A 265 16.96 9.18 -12.27
C ASP A 265 17.52 10.32 -11.40
N LEU A 266 17.22 10.32 -10.09
CA LEU A 266 17.79 11.29 -9.15
C LEU A 266 19.31 11.18 -9.13
N VAL A 267 19.82 9.95 -8.94
CA VAL A 267 21.26 9.68 -8.88
C VAL A 267 21.93 10.05 -10.20
N LYS A 268 21.33 9.70 -11.34
CA LYS A 268 21.83 10.08 -12.67
C LYS A 268 21.83 11.58 -12.89
N SER A 269 20.79 12.29 -12.43
CA SER A 269 20.70 13.75 -12.54
C SER A 269 21.78 14.50 -11.76
N ALA A 270 22.46 13.82 -10.82
CA ALA A 270 23.62 14.33 -10.09
C ALA A 270 24.97 13.95 -10.73
N GLY A 271 24.96 13.32 -11.92
CA GLY A 271 26.17 12.94 -12.66
C GLY A 271 26.84 11.64 -12.18
N ILE A 272 26.13 10.79 -11.44
CA ILE A 272 26.65 9.50 -10.94
C ILE A 272 26.27 8.39 -11.92
N LYS A 273 27.23 7.54 -12.28
CA LYS A 273 27.00 6.36 -13.14
C LYS A 273 26.27 5.29 -12.34
N THR A 274 25.19 4.74 -12.91
CA THR A 274 24.29 3.80 -12.24
C THR A 274 24.38 2.39 -12.81
N TYR A 275 24.42 1.41 -11.91
CA TYR A 275 24.40 -0.02 -12.22
C TYR A 275 23.31 -0.71 -11.43
N TRP A 276 22.63 -1.69 -12.03
CA TRP A 276 21.64 -2.52 -11.36
C TRP A 276 21.88 -4.01 -11.61
N LEU A 277 22.22 -4.75 -10.56
CA LEU A 277 22.43 -6.19 -10.59
C LEU A 277 21.26 -6.85 -9.85
N SER A 278 20.57 -7.80 -10.45
CA SER A 278 19.35 -8.39 -9.89
C SER A 278 19.30 -9.90 -10.04
N ASN A 279 18.98 -10.58 -8.94
CA ASN A 279 18.57 -12.00 -8.96
C ASN A 279 17.04 -12.15 -9.02
N GLN A 280 16.29 -11.05 -9.02
CA GLN A 280 14.87 -11.05 -9.36
C GLN A 280 14.72 -11.01 -10.88
N GLY A 281 13.80 -11.82 -11.41
CA GLY A 281 13.61 -11.96 -12.86
C GLY A 281 12.69 -10.91 -13.47
N TYR A 282 12.74 -10.80 -14.80
CA TYR A 282 11.74 -10.13 -15.63
C TYR A 282 11.48 -10.98 -16.90
N ILE A 283 10.26 -10.96 -17.45
CA ILE A 283 9.89 -11.74 -18.66
C ILE A 283 10.06 -10.86 -19.93
N GLY A 284 10.05 -9.54 -19.80
CA GLY A 284 10.15 -8.48 -20.82
C GLY A 284 10.59 -7.12 -20.21
N THR A 285 10.90 -6.15 -21.07
CA THR A 285 11.63 -4.92 -20.69
C THR A 285 10.95 -4.04 -19.64
N PHE A 286 9.63 -4.13 -19.42
CA PHE A 286 8.90 -3.27 -18.46
C PHE A 286 7.84 -4.03 -17.65
N ASP A 287 8.03 -5.33 -17.45
CA ASP A 287 6.99 -6.21 -16.91
C ASP A 287 6.54 -5.90 -15.49
N THR A 288 7.37 -5.23 -14.71
CA THR A 288 7.06 -4.82 -13.34
C THR A 288 7.56 -3.41 -13.09
N PRO A 289 6.95 -2.66 -12.14
CA PRO A 289 7.49 -1.41 -11.65
C PRO A 289 8.99 -1.46 -11.30
N VAL A 290 9.43 -2.56 -10.68
CA VAL A 290 10.81 -2.71 -10.21
C VAL A 290 11.78 -2.92 -11.37
N SER A 291 11.43 -3.75 -12.36
CA SER A 291 12.25 -3.93 -13.56
C SER A 291 12.30 -2.66 -14.42
N SER A 292 11.20 -1.89 -14.49
CA SER A 292 11.18 -0.59 -15.16
C SER A 292 12.11 0.43 -14.47
N LEU A 293 12.08 0.49 -13.13
CA LEU A 293 13.00 1.31 -12.35
C LEU A 293 14.47 0.89 -12.55
N ALA A 294 14.74 -0.43 -12.57
CA ALA A 294 16.06 -0.97 -12.82
C ALA A 294 16.58 -0.56 -14.21
N ASN A 295 15.75 -0.63 -15.24
CA ASN A 295 16.09 -0.28 -16.63
C ASN A 295 16.34 1.21 -16.88
N LYS A 296 16.07 2.09 -15.90
CA LYS A 296 16.54 3.48 -15.92
C LYS A 296 18.04 3.61 -15.64
N SER A 297 18.68 2.57 -15.09
CA SER A 297 20.11 2.56 -14.81
C SER A 297 20.92 2.59 -16.10
N ASP A 298 22.17 3.03 -16.02
CA ASP A 298 23.04 3.07 -17.21
C ASP A 298 23.48 1.69 -17.65
N GLU A 299 23.60 0.75 -16.70
CA GLU A 299 23.89 -0.66 -16.97
C GLU A 299 23.05 -1.56 -16.07
N THR A 300 22.53 -2.64 -16.64
CA THR A 300 21.70 -3.63 -15.93
C THR A 300 22.22 -5.04 -16.16
N PHE A 301 22.15 -5.88 -15.13
CA PHE A 301 22.48 -7.30 -15.19
C PHE A 301 21.46 -8.10 -14.40
N PHE A 302 20.80 -9.06 -15.04
CA PHE A 302 19.79 -9.91 -14.43
C PHE A 302 20.21 -11.37 -14.58
N LEU A 303 20.23 -12.11 -13.46
CA LEU A 303 20.51 -13.55 -13.48
C LEU A 303 19.35 -14.35 -14.09
N LYS A 304 18.12 -13.86 -13.89
CA LYS A 304 16.89 -14.48 -14.38
C LYS A 304 16.33 -13.64 -15.53
N SER A 305 16.45 -14.13 -16.75
CA SER A 305 15.93 -13.47 -17.96
C SER A 305 15.48 -14.53 -18.97
N GLY A 306 14.31 -14.33 -19.59
CA GLY A 306 13.78 -15.29 -20.57
C GLY A 306 13.50 -16.66 -19.94
N ASP A 307 14.03 -17.73 -20.54
CA ASP A 307 13.76 -19.13 -20.16
C ASP A 307 14.25 -19.53 -18.75
N SER A 308 15.08 -18.71 -18.10
CA SER A 308 15.59 -18.96 -16.73
C SER A 308 14.73 -18.36 -15.61
N PHE A 309 13.58 -17.73 -15.91
CA PHE A 309 12.74 -17.04 -14.92
C PHE A 309 12.34 -17.91 -13.70
N ASN A 310 12.09 -19.20 -13.92
CA ASN A 310 11.65 -20.14 -12.87
C ASN A 310 12.80 -20.88 -12.16
N GLN A 311 14.07 -20.52 -12.41
CA GLN A 311 15.20 -21.21 -11.80
C GLN A 311 15.51 -20.66 -10.40
N ASN A 312 15.86 -21.56 -9.49
CA ASN A 312 16.40 -21.24 -8.17
C ASN A 312 17.89 -20.91 -8.29
N ILE A 313 18.19 -19.67 -8.67
CA ILE A 313 19.56 -19.14 -8.79
C ILE A 313 20.01 -18.51 -7.47
N SER A 314 21.28 -18.72 -7.10
CA SER A 314 21.83 -18.19 -5.86
C SER A 314 22.13 -16.69 -5.95
N ASP A 315 21.86 -15.94 -4.87
CA ASP A 315 22.26 -14.54 -4.77
C ASP A 315 23.79 -14.34 -4.87
N PHE A 316 24.59 -15.36 -4.53
CA PHE A 316 26.04 -15.30 -4.68
C PHE A 316 26.48 -15.19 -6.15
N ASP A 317 25.63 -15.56 -7.11
CA ASP A 317 25.95 -15.47 -8.54
C ASP A 317 25.96 -14.02 -9.06
N LEU A 318 25.55 -13.05 -8.22
CA LEU A 318 25.75 -11.61 -8.49
C LEU A 318 27.19 -11.15 -8.23
N LEU A 319 27.97 -11.86 -7.39
CA LEU A 319 29.32 -11.46 -6.99
C LEU A 319 30.30 -11.33 -8.17
N PRO A 320 30.35 -12.27 -9.16
CA PRO A 320 31.27 -12.14 -10.28
C PRO A 320 31.08 -10.84 -11.06
N LYS A 321 29.83 -10.47 -11.36
CA LYS A 321 29.53 -9.23 -12.08
C LYS A 321 29.81 -7.99 -11.22
N PHE A 322 29.52 -8.06 -9.93
CA PHE A 322 29.86 -6.98 -8.98
C PHE A 322 31.37 -6.71 -8.97
N THR A 323 32.19 -7.75 -8.80
CA THR A 323 33.66 -7.65 -8.85
C THR A 323 34.18 -7.16 -10.20
N GLU A 324 33.56 -7.58 -11.32
CA GLU A 324 33.89 -7.07 -12.65
C GLU A 324 33.69 -5.56 -12.74
N ILE A 325 32.54 -5.05 -12.28
CA ILE A 325 32.23 -3.60 -12.26
C ILE A 325 33.25 -2.85 -11.40
N LEU A 326 33.58 -3.35 -10.21
CA LEU A 326 34.54 -2.69 -9.31
C LEU A 326 35.92 -2.51 -9.96
N LYS A 327 36.41 -3.51 -10.69
CA LYS A 327 37.70 -3.49 -11.40
C LYS A 327 37.78 -2.54 -12.59
N GLN A 328 36.64 -2.10 -13.12
CA GLN A 328 36.62 -1.11 -14.20
C GLN A 328 37.20 0.21 -13.70
N LYS A 329 38.15 0.79 -14.44
CA LYS A 329 38.69 2.11 -14.12
C LYS A 329 37.58 3.15 -14.24
N ALA A 330 37.27 3.84 -13.15
CA ALA A 330 36.28 4.90 -13.09
C ALA A 330 36.91 6.18 -12.56
N THR A 331 36.72 7.30 -13.27
CA THR A 331 37.10 8.64 -12.81
C THR A 331 35.98 9.34 -12.04
N GLY A 332 34.73 8.88 -12.20
CA GLY A 332 33.56 9.39 -11.51
C GLY A 332 33.07 8.49 -10.39
N LYS A 333 31.95 8.89 -9.79
CA LYS A 333 31.24 8.12 -8.76
C LYS A 333 30.37 7.04 -9.40
N ARG A 334 30.17 5.92 -8.69
CA ARG A 334 29.30 4.82 -9.09
C ARG A 334 28.22 4.62 -8.03
N PHE A 335 27.00 4.35 -8.48
CA PHE A 335 25.91 3.87 -7.66
C PHE A 335 25.49 2.49 -8.16
N ILE A 336 25.65 1.47 -7.33
CA ILE A 336 25.47 0.08 -7.70
C ILE A 336 24.34 -0.49 -6.84
N VAL A 337 23.23 -0.85 -7.47
CA VAL A 337 22.14 -1.57 -6.83
C VAL A 337 22.39 -3.07 -6.95
N VAL A 338 22.28 -3.79 -5.84
CA VAL A 338 22.34 -5.26 -5.78
C VAL A 338 21.00 -5.75 -5.21
N HIS A 339 20.13 -6.25 -6.08
CA HIS A 339 18.78 -6.69 -5.74
C HIS A 339 18.71 -8.21 -5.59
N LEU A 340 18.50 -8.65 -4.35
CA LEU A 340 18.56 -10.04 -3.95
C LEU A 340 17.21 -10.74 -4.10
N TYR A 341 17.23 -12.07 -4.17
CA TYR A 341 16.06 -12.93 -3.99
C TYR A 341 15.85 -13.29 -2.51
N GLY A 342 16.89 -13.13 -1.68
CA GLY A 342 16.79 -12.98 -0.23
C GLY A 342 16.05 -14.11 0.48
N SER A 343 15.12 -13.73 1.35
CA SER A 343 14.31 -14.64 2.18
C SER A 343 12.89 -14.83 1.62
N HIS A 344 12.72 -14.69 0.30
CA HIS A 344 11.45 -14.91 -0.39
C HIS A 344 10.76 -16.22 0.07
N PRO A 345 9.41 -16.27 0.16
CA PRO A 345 8.66 -17.46 0.54
C PRO A 345 9.10 -18.73 -0.18
N ILE A 346 8.87 -19.88 0.48
CA ILE A 346 9.49 -21.17 0.18
C ILE A 346 11.01 -21.05 0.39
N SER A 347 11.40 -20.60 1.58
CA SER A 347 12.78 -20.16 1.88
C SER A 347 13.81 -21.28 1.78
N CYS A 348 13.40 -22.55 1.88
CA CYS A 348 14.33 -23.68 1.70
C CYS A 348 14.95 -23.72 0.30
N ASP A 349 14.24 -23.23 -0.72
CA ASP A 349 14.75 -23.15 -2.09
C ASP A 349 15.91 -22.16 -2.25
N ARG A 350 16.12 -21.28 -1.24
CA ARG A 350 17.24 -20.32 -1.21
C ARG A 350 18.53 -20.94 -0.69
N LEU A 351 18.47 -22.18 -0.22
CA LEU A 351 19.52 -22.86 0.54
C LEU A 351 20.09 -24.10 -0.18
N THR A 352 19.84 -24.24 -1.49
CA THR A 352 20.36 -25.37 -2.26
C THR A 352 21.89 -25.43 -2.28
N ASP A 353 22.55 -24.28 -2.13
CA ASP A 353 24.01 -24.07 -2.08
C ASP A 353 24.48 -23.55 -0.71
N TYR A 354 23.63 -23.57 0.33
CA TYR A 354 23.94 -23.00 1.64
C TYR A 354 23.41 -23.85 2.79
N PRO A 355 24.21 -24.13 3.84
CA PRO A 355 23.75 -24.98 4.93
C PRO A 355 22.66 -24.31 5.76
N LYS A 356 21.70 -25.11 6.23
CA LYS A 356 20.75 -24.69 7.27
C LYS A 356 21.50 -24.46 8.58
N MET A 357 20.97 -23.55 9.41
CA MET A 357 21.51 -23.23 10.73
C MET A 357 21.34 -24.37 11.72
N PHE A 358 20.23 -25.08 11.62
CA PHE A 358 19.89 -26.19 12.50
C PHE A 358 19.65 -27.46 11.69
N ASP A 359 19.86 -28.60 12.35
CA ASP A 359 19.52 -29.91 11.82
C ASP A 359 18.01 -30.14 12.01
N ASP A 360 17.30 -30.36 10.91
CA ASP A 360 15.84 -30.52 10.92
C ASP A 360 15.38 -31.73 11.76
N GLU A 361 16.24 -32.73 11.97
CA GLU A 361 15.93 -33.89 12.81
C GLU A 361 16.04 -33.59 14.32
N LYS A 362 16.81 -32.55 14.68
CA LYS A 362 17.03 -32.14 16.07
C LYS A 362 16.07 -31.05 16.53
N ILE A 363 15.41 -30.39 15.60
CA ILE A 363 14.35 -29.41 15.88
C ILE A 363 12.99 -30.07 15.66
N GLY A 364 11.96 -29.63 16.39
CA GLY A 364 10.61 -30.12 16.13
C GLY A 364 10.18 -29.81 14.70
N LYS A 365 9.52 -30.76 14.00
CA LYS A 365 9.14 -30.63 12.57
C LYS A 365 8.47 -29.30 12.20
N LYS A 366 7.65 -28.75 13.10
CA LYS A 366 6.97 -27.46 12.90
C LYS A 366 7.93 -26.27 12.66
N TYR A 367 9.18 -26.36 13.11
CA TYR A 367 10.22 -25.33 12.96
C TYR A 367 11.01 -25.44 11.65
N ALA A 368 10.80 -26.47 10.83
CA ALA A 368 11.58 -26.67 9.60
C ALA A 368 11.52 -25.45 8.65
N ASN A 369 10.35 -24.85 8.48
CA ASN A 369 10.20 -23.64 7.66
C ASN A 369 10.88 -22.43 8.31
N VAL A 370 10.77 -22.28 9.63
CA VAL A 370 11.49 -21.24 10.39
C VAL A 370 13.00 -21.39 10.23
N ASN A 371 13.52 -22.62 10.32
CA ASN A 371 14.94 -22.93 10.12
C ASN A 371 15.40 -22.50 8.72
N CYS A 372 14.63 -22.80 7.68
CA CYS A 372 14.94 -22.33 6.34
C CYS A 372 14.94 -20.79 6.25
N TYR A 373 13.95 -20.11 6.84
CA TYR A 373 13.86 -18.65 6.82
C TYR A 373 15.02 -17.96 7.55
N VAL A 374 15.37 -18.42 8.77
CA VAL A 374 16.49 -17.82 9.51
C VAL A 374 17.84 -18.14 8.87
N SER A 375 17.94 -19.29 8.19
CA SER A 375 19.13 -19.66 7.42
C SER A 375 19.27 -18.83 6.14
N SER A 376 18.17 -18.45 5.48
CA SER A 376 18.24 -17.55 4.31
C SER A 376 18.67 -16.15 4.73
N ILE A 377 18.24 -15.65 5.90
CA ILE A 377 18.76 -14.41 6.48
C ILE A 377 20.28 -14.51 6.73
N LYS A 378 20.76 -15.64 7.25
CA LYS A 378 22.21 -15.88 7.42
C LYS A 378 22.98 -15.88 6.11
N LYS A 379 22.41 -16.49 5.06
CA LYS A 379 22.98 -16.44 3.72
C LYS A 379 23.06 -15.00 3.19
N THR A 380 22.02 -14.19 3.40
CA THR A 380 22.03 -12.77 3.06
C THR A 380 23.11 -12.01 3.83
N ASP A 381 23.26 -12.22 5.13
CA ASP A 381 24.34 -11.61 5.93
C ASP A 381 25.74 -11.98 5.39
N GLU A 382 25.93 -13.23 4.96
CA GLU A 382 27.17 -13.65 4.29
C GLU A 382 27.38 -12.99 2.92
N MET A 383 26.31 -12.78 2.14
CA MET A 383 26.37 -12.01 0.90
C MET A 383 26.83 -10.57 1.16
N LEU A 384 26.26 -9.90 2.18
CA LEU A 384 26.69 -8.56 2.59
C LEU A 384 28.16 -8.52 2.99
N LYS A 385 28.63 -9.53 3.74
CA LYS A 385 30.04 -9.67 4.11
C LYS A 385 30.94 -9.77 2.86
N ARG A 386 30.60 -10.64 1.91
CA ARG A 386 31.37 -10.84 0.67
C ARG A 386 31.42 -9.58 -0.19
N LEU A 387 30.30 -8.86 -0.32
CA LEU A 387 30.27 -7.56 -1.00
C LEU A 387 31.21 -6.55 -0.33
N TYR A 388 31.16 -6.46 1.01
CA TYR A 388 32.04 -5.58 1.78
C TYR A 388 33.53 -5.95 1.63
N GLU A 389 33.86 -7.24 1.61
CA GLU A 389 35.24 -7.72 1.39
C GLU A 389 35.77 -7.33 0.00
N GLU A 390 34.95 -7.48 -1.05
CA GLU A 390 35.30 -7.03 -2.40
C GLU A 390 35.47 -5.51 -2.49
N LEU A 391 34.63 -4.74 -1.78
CA LEU A 391 34.78 -3.28 -1.67
C LEU A 391 36.06 -2.87 -0.95
N ARG A 392 36.41 -3.56 0.15
CA ARG A 392 37.66 -3.34 0.88
C ARG A 392 38.88 -3.65 0.03
N LYS A 393 38.85 -4.73 -0.73
CA LYS A 393 39.90 -5.08 -1.67
C LYS A 393 40.04 -4.01 -2.75
N ASN A 394 38.94 -3.58 -3.36
CA ASN A 394 38.95 -2.51 -4.35
C ASN A 394 39.48 -1.18 -3.77
N GLN A 395 39.14 -0.84 -2.52
CA GLN A 395 39.68 0.33 -1.84
C GLN A 395 41.20 0.25 -1.69
N GLN A 396 41.75 -0.92 -1.33
CA GLN A 396 43.19 -1.11 -1.20
C GLN A 396 43.92 -0.95 -2.54
N GLU A 397 43.31 -1.43 -3.63
CA GLU A 397 43.91 -1.41 -4.98
C GLU A 397 43.75 -0.05 -5.69
N SER A 398 42.62 0.65 -5.48
CA SER A 398 42.25 1.84 -6.25
C SER A 398 42.16 3.13 -5.42
N HIS A 399 42.26 3.03 -4.09
CA HIS A 399 42.04 4.11 -3.12
C HIS A 399 40.63 4.73 -3.12
N ARG A 400 39.68 4.14 -3.85
CA ARG A 400 38.28 4.59 -3.88
C ARG A 400 37.58 4.32 -2.57
N LEU A 401 36.90 5.33 -2.03
CA LEU A 401 36.09 5.21 -0.83
C LEU A 401 34.69 4.67 -1.16
N PHE A 402 34.08 3.95 -0.23
CA PHE A 402 32.76 3.35 -0.47
C PHE A 402 31.82 3.49 0.72
N SER A 403 30.52 3.43 0.43
CA SER A 403 29.47 3.25 1.43
C SER A 403 28.45 2.24 0.90
N MET A 404 28.02 1.33 1.76
CA MET A 404 27.06 0.26 1.46
C MET A 404 25.88 0.35 2.41
N VAL A 405 24.67 0.28 1.86
CA VAL A 405 23.40 0.24 2.59
C VAL A 405 22.70 -1.07 2.27
N TYR A 406 22.14 -1.72 3.28
CA TYR A 406 21.24 -2.86 3.16
C TYR A 406 19.89 -2.54 3.80
N PHE A 407 18.81 -2.84 3.09
CA PHE A 407 17.46 -2.90 3.64
C PHE A 407 16.68 -4.03 2.99
N SER A 408 15.63 -4.54 3.64
CA SER A 408 14.67 -5.45 2.98
C SER A 408 13.51 -4.67 2.40
N ASP A 409 12.98 -5.08 1.25
CA ASP A 409 11.81 -4.46 0.64
C ASP A 409 10.56 -4.52 1.51
N HIS A 410 10.28 -5.67 2.11
CA HIS A 410 9.22 -5.94 3.08
C HIS A 410 9.59 -7.14 3.96
N GLY A 411 8.78 -7.39 4.99
CA GLY A 411 8.77 -8.59 5.81
C GLY A 411 7.68 -9.60 5.40
N LEU A 412 7.49 -10.65 6.18
CA LEU A 412 6.48 -11.70 5.95
C LEU A 412 5.52 -11.79 7.14
N ALA A 413 4.49 -12.60 7.02
CA ALA A 413 3.68 -13.06 8.13
C ALA A 413 4.01 -14.52 8.43
N HIS A 414 3.72 -14.97 9.65
CA HIS A 414 3.63 -16.39 9.91
C HIS A 414 2.32 -16.79 10.59
N ASP A 415 1.78 -17.92 10.16
CA ASP A 415 0.63 -18.57 10.79
C ASP A 415 1.13 -19.82 11.53
N MET A 416 0.80 -19.94 12.82
CA MET A 416 1.19 -21.08 13.65
C MET A 416 0.05 -22.10 13.78
N SER A 417 0.34 -23.36 13.42
CA SER A 417 -0.49 -24.51 13.76
C SER A 417 0.27 -25.44 14.71
N LYS A 418 -0.35 -26.55 15.13
CA LYS A 418 0.35 -27.56 15.93
C LYS A 418 1.41 -28.29 15.11
N GLU A 419 1.18 -28.41 13.81
CA GLU A 419 1.96 -29.20 12.87
C GLU A 419 3.05 -28.38 12.15
N GLU A 420 2.80 -27.09 11.90
CA GLU A 420 3.64 -26.23 11.06
C GLU A 420 3.63 -24.77 11.52
N ILE A 421 4.76 -24.09 11.36
CA ILE A 421 4.84 -22.62 11.38
C ILE A 421 5.05 -22.15 9.94
N ALA A 422 3.99 -21.68 9.29
CA ALA A 422 4.00 -21.33 7.88
C ALA A 422 4.40 -19.87 7.68
N ILE A 423 5.55 -19.62 7.06
CA ILE A 423 6.03 -18.27 6.72
C ILE A 423 5.64 -17.94 5.28
N HIS A 424 4.86 -16.89 5.08
CA HIS A 424 4.29 -16.56 3.77
C HIS A 424 3.98 -15.07 3.64
N ASN A 425 3.82 -14.62 2.39
CA ASN A 425 3.40 -13.25 2.13
C ASN A 425 1.86 -13.16 2.27
N SER A 426 1.38 -12.53 3.34
CA SER A 426 -0.03 -12.33 3.61
C SER A 426 -0.33 -10.86 3.90
N SER A 427 -0.56 -10.11 2.83
CA SER A 427 -1.00 -8.72 2.93
C SER A 427 -2.17 -8.57 3.90
N GLY A 428 -2.08 -7.61 4.82
CA GLY A 428 -3.13 -7.30 5.79
C GLY A 428 -3.20 -8.20 7.03
N LYS A 429 -2.41 -9.29 7.12
CA LYS A 429 -2.46 -10.19 8.28
C LYS A 429 -1.53 -9.80 9.43
N SER A 430 -0.34 -9.28 9.11
CA SER A 430 0.66 -8.92 10.13
C SER A 430 1.14 -7.49 9.97
N LYS A 431 1.23 -6.79 11.09
CA LYS A 431 1.86 -5.46 11.19
C LYS A 431 3.37 -5.51 10.93
N LEU A 432 4.00 -6.66 11.22
CA LEU A 432 5.44 -6.89 11.10
C LEU A 432 5.87 -7.15 9.65
N HIS A 433 4.93 -7.25 8.69
CA HIS A 433 5.23 -7.14 7.26
C HIS A 433 5.99 -5.85 6.91
N PHE A 434 5.76 -4.78 7.66
CA PHE A 434 6.42 -3.51 7.41
C PHE A 434 7.73 -3.36 8.18
N ASP A 435 8.01 -4.23 9.14
CA ASP A 435 9.17 -4.08 10.04
C ASP A 435 10.43 -4.70 9.42
N ILE A 436 11.28 -3.87 8.84
CA ILE A 436 12.39 -4.29 7.98
C ILE A 436 13.76 -3.82 8.52
N PRO A 437 14.84 -4.58 8.27
CA PRO A 437 16.18 -4.17 8.68
C PRO A 437 16.67 -2.96 7.86
N LEU A 438 17.49 -2.11 8.48
CA LEU A 438 18.25 -1.06 7.81
C LEU A 438 19.66 -0.97 8.39
N PHE A 439 20.67 -1.18 7.56
CA PHE A 439 22.08 -1.21 7.94
C PHE A 439 22.93 -0.43 6.95
N LYS A 440 23.89 0.34 7.43
CA LYS A 440 24.88 1.06 6.63
C LYS A 440 26.28 0.79 7.16
N ILE A 441 27.22 0.57 6.25
CA ILE A 441 28.65 0.51 6.54
C ILE A 441 29.43 1.24 5.46
N SER A 442 30.43 2.01 5.86
CA SER A 442 31.27 2.81 4.98
C SER A 442 32.75 2.54 5.25
N SER A 443 33.59 2.86 4.27
CA SER A 443 35.02 2.58 4.31
C SER A 443 35.77 3.28 5.46
N ASP A 444 35.20 4.36 5.99
CA ASP A 444 35.71 5.20 7.08
C ASP A 444 35.01 4.97 8.43
N ASP A 445 34.07 4.02 8.53
CA ASP A 445 33.38 3.73 9.80
C ASP A 445 34.33 3.01 10.78
N THR A 446 34.57 3.64 11.93
CA THR A 446 35.51 3.16 12.98
C THR A 446 34.80 2.59 14.20
N GLU A 447 33.51 2.84 14.34
CA GLU A 447 32.69 2.40 15.47
C GLU A 447 31.34 1.85 15.00
N ARG A 448 30.71 1.03 15.84
CA ARG A 448 29.34 0.54 15.63
C ARG A 448 28.34 1.43 16.36
N LYS A 449 27.31 1.86 15.64
CA LYS A 449 26.18 2.68 16.14
C LYS A 449 24.89 1.93 15.95
N VAL A 450 24.04 1.94 16.97
CA VAL A 450 22.69 1.39 16.92
C VAL A 450 21.73 2.49 17.34
N TYR A 451 20.81 2.86 16.45
CA TYR A 451 19.81 3.87 16.73
C TYR A 451 18.41 3.27 16.68
N LYS A 452 17.61 3.60 17.70
CA LYS A 452 16.18 3.32 17.72
C LYS A 452 15.45 4.58 17.28
N ALA A 453 15.04 4.62 16.02
CA ALA A 453 14.41 5.79 15.43
C ALA A 453 13.45 5.34 14.33
N MET A 454 12.20 5.82 14.39
CA MET A 454 11.23 5.57 13.33
C MET A 454 11.69 6.23 12.03
N LYS A 455 11.78 5.45 10.95
CA LYS A 455 12.02 5.89 9.59
C LYS A 455 10.89 5.37 8.70
N SER A 456 10.26 6.25 7.94
CA SER A 456 9.20 5.86 7.00
C SER A 456 9.80 5.48 5.66
N GLY A 457 9.38 4.35 5.08
CA GLY A 457 9.74 3.96 3.72
C GLY A 457 9.29 4.99 2.68
N LEU A 458 8.28 5.81 2.98
CA LEU A 458 7.85 6.91 2.11
C LEU A 458 8.87 8.06 2.04
N ASN A 459 9.78 8.16 3.02
CA ASN A 459 10.90 9.10 3.03
C ASN A 459 12.19 8.49 2.43
N PHE A 460 12.16 7.24 1.95
CA PHE A 460 13.37 6.50 1.61
C PHE A 460 14.19 7.17 0.51
N THR A 461 13.57 7.66 -0.58
CA THR A 461 14.28 8.35 -1.66
C THR A 461 14.94 9.67 -1.19
N ASP A 462 14.30 10.43 -0.30
CA ASP A 462 14.93 11.62 0.31
C ASP A 462 16.14 11.22 1.15
N GLY A 463 16.01 10.13 1.90
CA GLY A 463 17.06 9.55 2.72
C GLY A 463 18.27 9.04 1.92
N ILE A 464 18.03 8.37 0.79
CA ILE A 464 19.08 7.95 -0.14
C ILE A 464 19.79 9.17 -0.73
N ALA A 465 19.04 10.22 -1.09
CA ALA A 465 19.63 11.45 -1.57
C ALA A 465 20.57 12.07 -0.52
N LYS A 466 20.15 12.12 0.75
CA LYS A 466 20.98 12.59 1.86
C LYS A 466 22.22 11.74 2.05
N TRP A 467 22.08 10.41 2.00
CA TRP A 467 23.20 9.46 2.15
C TRP A 467 24.24 9.60 1.05
N VAL A 468 23.81 9.78 -0.20
CA VAL A 468 24.71 9.98 -1.35
C VAL A 468 25.27 11.41 -1.38
N GLY A 469 24.60 12.35 -0.72
CA GLY A 469 24.95 13.77 -0.70
C GLY A 469 24.41 14.55 -1.90
N ILE A 470 23.24 14.16 -2.43
CA ILE A 470 22.55 14.82 -3.54
C ILE A 470 21.62 15.92 -3.01
N SER A 471 21.66 17.09 -3.64
CA SER A 471 20.73 18.20 -3.43
C SER A 471 19.86 18.42 -4.67
N ASN A 472 18.56 18.60 -4.45
CA ASN A 472 17.57 18.92 -5.47
C ASN A 472 16.38 19.66 -4.80
N PRO A 473 15.78 20.68 -5.46
CA PRO A 473 14.64 21.43 -4.88
C PRO A 473 13.41 20.60 -4.52
N LYS A 474 13.23 19.42 -5.10
CA LYS A 474 12.09 18.53 -4.84
C LYS A 474 12.29 17.60 -3.63
N LEU A 475 13.50 17.57 -3.06
CA LEU A 475 13.83 16.70 -1.93
C LEU A 475 13.54 17.37 -0.59
N ASN A 476 13.20 16.57 0.41
CA ASN A 476 13.20 17.01 1.80
C ASN A 476 14.60 16.81 2.42
N SER A 477 15.38 17.87 2.49
CA SER A 477 16.77 17.83 2.98
C SER A 477 16.93 17.51 4.48
N ASN A 478 15.83 17.49 5.25
CA ASN A 478 15.84 17.15 6.67
C ASN A 478 15.76 15.64 6.93
N ILE A 479 15.46 14.84 5.91
CA ILE A 479 15.39 13.38 6.06
C ILE A 479 16.81 12.82 6.08
N ASP A 480 17.10 12.02 7.11
CA ASP A 480 18.34 11.27 7.24
C ASP A 480 18.03 9.89 7.82
N LEU A 481 18.09 8.87 6.97
CA LEU A 481 17.84 7.47 7.33
C LEU A 481 18.79 6.97 8.42
N PHE A 482 20.00 7.51 8.51
CA PHE A 482 21.07 7.00 9.37
C PHE A 482 21.33 7.86 10.61
N SER A 483 20.40 8.76 10.93
CA SER A 483 20.43 9.59 12.14
C SER A 483 19.61 8.98 13.29
N PRO A 484 19.93 9.32 14.56
CA PRO A 484 19.11 8.94 15.72
C PRO A 484 17.76 9.67 15.80
N THR A 485 17.51 10.65 14.93
CA THR A 485 16.31 11.47 14.94
C THR A 485 15.17 10.75 14.20
N PRO A 486 14.01 10.50 14.82
CA PRO A 486 12.86 9.96 14.12
C PRO A 486 12.38 10.89 12.99
N ASP A 487 11.83 10.32 11.92
CA ASP A 487 11.15 11.11 10.90
C ASP A 487 9.98 11.88 11.53
N LYS A 488 9.78 13.12 11.09
CA LYS A 488 8.69 13.97 11.61
C LYS A 488 7.31 13.48 11.18
N ASP A 489 7.25 12.89 9.99
CA ASP A 489 6.01 12.44 9.38
C ASP A 489 6.25 11.10 8.68
N ASP A 490 5.28 10.21 8.82
CA ASP A 490 5.19 8.91 8.16
C ASP A 490 4.05 8.86 7.13
N TYR A 491 3.38 9.99 6.91
CA TYR A 491 2.25 10.21 6.00
C TYR A 491 1.09 9.24 6.22
N GLY A 492 0.85 8.87 7.48
CA GLY A 492 -0.27 7.99 7.86
C GLY A 492 0.05 6.50 7.73
N LEU A 493 1.29 6.12 7.43
CA LEU A 493 1.72 4.73 7.33
C LEU A 493 1.49 3.97 8.64
N LYS A 494 1.82 4.56 9.80
CA LYS A 494 1.52 3.94 11.10
C LYS A 494 0.02 3.74 11.30
N LYS A 495 -0.82 4.69 10.88
CA LYS A 495 -2.29 4.55 10.97
C LYS A 495 -2.80 3.38 10.13
N LEU A 496 -2.22 3.16 8.93
CA LEU A 496 -2.50 1.96 8.13
C LEU A 496 -2.09 0.70 8.87
N ILE A 497 -0.85 0.65 9.37
CA ILE A 497 -0.33 -0.52 10.09
C ILE A 497 -1.19 -0.83 11.32
N ASP A 498 -1.58 0.19 12.07
CA ASP A 498 -2.42 0.05 13.26
C ASP A 498 -3.84 -0.42 12.93
N SER A 499 -4.32 -0.19 11.70
CA SER A 499 -5.64 -0.63 11.23
C SER A 499 -5.75 -2.14 10.99
N PHE A 500 -4.63 -2.88 10.94
CA PHE A 500 -4.67 -4.33 10.80
C PHE A 500 -5.15 -4.98 12.12
N GLU A 501 -6.25 -5.72 12.04
CA GLU A 501 -6.95 -6.33 13.19
C GLU A 501 -6.33 -7.67 13.66
N GLY A 502 -5.28 -8.16 12.98
CA GLY A 502 -4.60 -9.42 13.33
C GLY A 502 -3.79 -9.35 14.63
N GLU A 503 -3.68 -10.48 15.34
CA GLU A 503 -2.73 -10.63 16.45
C GLU A 503 -1.29 -10.40 15.96
N ILE A 504 -0.45 -9.82 16.81
CA ILE A 504 0.97 -9.67 16.50
C ILE A 504 1.61 -11.06 16.47
N ASP A 505 2.34 -11.36 15.40
CA ASP A 505 3.04 -12.61 15.15
C ASP A 505 4.56 -12.41 15.34
N PRO A 506 5.08 -12.33 16.58
CA PRO A 506 6.50 -12.04 16.83
C PRO A 506 7.41 -13.19 16.36
N ALA A 507 8.65 -12.87 15.96
CA ALA A 507 9.61 -13.87 15.53
C ALA A 507 9.69 -15.11 16.43
N VAL A 508 9.60 -16.28 15.80
CA VAL A 508 9.60 -17.56 16.50
C VAL A 508 11.04 -18.04 16.76
N PRO A 509 11.47 -18.18 18.02
CA PRO A 509 12.77 -18.79 18.34
C PRO A 509 12.73 -20.30 18.10
N ILE A 510 13.83 -20.84 17.56
CA ILE A 510 14.04 -22.29 17.46
C ILE A 510 14.62 -22.76 18.81
N PRO A 511 13.99 -23.73 19.50
CA PRO A 511 14.38 -24.19 20.84
C PRO A 511 15.76 -24.83 20.93
#